data_AF-A0A843EX46-F1
#
_entry.id   AF-A0A843EX46-F1
#
_cell.length_a   1.000
_cell.length_b   1.000
_cell.length_c   1.000
_cell.angle_alpha   90.00
_cell.angle_beta   90.00
_cell.angle_gamma   90.00
#
_symmetry.space_group_name_H-M   'P 1'
#
loop_
_entity.id
_entity.type
_entity.pdbx_description
1 polymer ?
#
loop_
_entity_poly.entity_id
_entity_poly.type
_entity_poly.pdbx_seq_one_letter_code
_entity_poly.pdbx_strand_id
1 'polypeptide(L)'
;QVKKEFPDKIHIFSLMINRGVGIATQTGFEAVLKYNPKYVVSMDSDGQHSADDLDEVIKPLVSGEAQAVIGVRPFEDMPRTRSFANSIMNLLTRIFYGVDVSDSQTGFRAITIDALDKISINATGYLISSEFIREINDNNIPFAEVPIQTIYTPETQAKGTNVKVALKILFQMIKHQF
;
A
#
# COMPACT_ATOMS: atom_id res chain seq x y z
N GLN A 1 -9.83 4.76 22.82
CA GLN A 1 -11.28 4.51 23.01
C GLN A 1 -11.66 3.18 22.37
N VAL A 2 -11.49 3.02 21.05
CA VAL A 2 -11.82 1.79 20.30
C VAL A 2 -11.19 0.49 20.84
N LYS A 3 -9.89 0.49 21.22
CA LYS A 3 -9.26 -0.70 21.83
C LYS A 3 -9.94 -1.20 23.11
N LYS A 4 -10.55 -0.30 23.90
CA LYS A 4 -11.29 -0.72 25.10
C LYS A 4 -12.59 -1.44 24.76
N GLU A 5 -13.16 -1.14 23.60
CA GLU A 5 -14.41 -1.70 23.11
C GLU A 5 -14.20 -3.05 22.41
N PHE A 6 -13.04 -3.23 21.74
CA PHE A 6 -12.67 -4.48 21.05
C PHE A 6 -11.28 -4.99 21.48
N PRO A 7 -11.11 -5.39 22.76
CA PRO A 7 -9.80 -5.74 23.31
C PRO A 7 -9.13 -6.92 22.59
N ASP A 8 -9.91 -7.92 22.18
CA ASP A 8 -9.40 -9.14 21.54
C ASP A 8 -9.29 -9.04 20.01
N LYS A 9 -9.77 -7.95 19.42
CA LYS A 9 -9.69 -7.70 17.96
C LYS A 9 -8.64 -6.66 17.59
N ILE A 10 -8.11 -5.93 18.58
CA ILE A 10 -7.18 -4.81 18.35
C ILE A 10 -5.84 -5.11 19.00
N HIS A 11 -4.90 -5.48 18.15
CA HIS A 11 -3.50 -5.65 18.51
C HIS A 11 -2.73 -4.37 18.15
N ILE A 12 -1.94 -3.85 19.09
CA ILE A 12 -1.12 -2.66 18.87
C ILE A 12 0.34 -3.10 18.93
N PHE A 13 1.07 -2.81 17.85
CA PHE A 13 2.51 -2.98 17.77
C PHE A 13 3.15 -1.60 17.79
N SER A 14 4.17 -1.42 18.64
CA SER A 14 4.86 -0.14 18.80
C SER A 14 6.35 -0.33 18.60
N LEU A 15 6.93 0.45 17.69
CA LEU A 15 8.36 0.50 17.48
C LEU A 15 8.96 1.51 18.45
N MET A 16 10.00 1.13 19.19
CA MET A 16 10.67 2.03 20.13
C MET A 16 11.26 3.27 19.46
N ILE A 17 11.58 3.18 18.17
CA ILE A 17 12.14 4.25 17.36
C ILE A 17 11.29 4.38 16.10
N ASN A 18 10.96 5.61 15.70
CA ASN A 18 10.29 5.86 14.43
C ASN A 18 11.20 5.46 13.26
N ARG A 19 10.80 4.43 12.51
CA ARG A 19 11.53 3.86 11.37
C ARG A 19 10.81 4.09 10.04
N GLY A 20 9.80 4.95 10.03
CA GLY A 20 8.97 5.26 8.87
C GLY A 20 7.92 4.20 8.56
N VAL A 21 7.05 4.52 7.57
CA VAL A 21 5.89 3.69 7.22
C VAL A 21 6.26 2.30 6.73
N GLY A 22 7.33 2.15 5.93
CA GLY A 22 7.78 0.85 5.42
C GLY A 22 7.99 -0.20 6.53
N ILE A 23 8.75 0.15 7.57
CA ILE A 23 8.99 -0.76 8.71
C ILE A 23 7.71 -1.00 9.52
N ALA A 24 6.86 0.01 9.67
CA ALA A 24 5.59 -0.15 10.39
C ALA A 24 4.66 -1.13 9.67
N THR A 25 4.53 -1.03 8.34
CA THR A 25 3.73 -1.96 7.53
C THR A 25 4.32 -3.36 7.51
N GLN A 26 5.65 -3.51 7.36
CA GLN A 26 6.34 -4.81 7.46
C GLN A 26 6.04 -5.48 8.80
N THR A 27 6.16 -4.73 9.90
CA THR A 27 5.84 -5.24 11.25
C THR A 27 4.38 -5.72 11.32
N GLY A 28 3.45 -5.01 10.67
CA GLY A 28 2.04 -5.42 10.57
C GLY A 28 1.85 -6.71 9.79
N PHE A 29 2.52 -6.85 8.64
CA PHE A 29 2.48 -8.08 7.83
C PHE A 29 3.09 -9.28 8.57
N GLU A 30 4.26 -9.12 9.17
CA GLU A 30 4.87 -10.17 10.00
C GLU A 30 4.00 -10.57 11.19
N ALA A 31 3.32 -9.59 11.80
CA ALA A 31 2.40 -9.87 12.90
C ALA A 31 1.19 -10.66 12.42
N VAL A 32 0.59 -10.28 11.29
CA VAL A 32 -0.65 -10.90 10.81
C VAL A 32 -0.43 -12.33 10.32
N LEU A 33 0.75 -12.64 9.76
CA LEU A 33 1.13 -14.00 9.35
C LEU A 33 1.00 -15.01 10.51
N LYS A 34 1.26 -14.59 11.75
CA LYS A 34 1.13 -15.44 12.95
C LYS A 34 -0.32 -15.83 13.28
N TYR A 35 -1.28 -15.04 12.82
CA TYR A 35 -2.71 -15.30 13.02
C TYR A 35 -3.34 -16.09 11.86
N ASN A 36 -2.61 -16.27 10.76
CA ASN A 36 -3.03 -17.00 9.57
C ASN A 36 -4.48 -16.67 9.10
N PRO A 37 -4.82 -15.37 8.91
CA PRO A 37 -6.14 -15.01 8.40
C PRO A 37 -6.30 -15.48 6.96
N LYS A 38 -7.52 -15.54 6.42
CA LYS A 38 -7.72 -15.85 4.99
C LYS A 38 -7.27 -14.70 4.07
N TYR A 39 -7.53 -13.47 4.50
CA TYR A 39 -7.28 -12.24 3.76
C TYR A 39 -6.68 -11.19 4.69
N VAL A 40 -5.79 -10.36 4.15
CA VAL A 40 -5.15 -9.24 4.84
C VAL A 40 -5.47 -7.98 4.06
N VAL A 41 -5.86 -6.93 4.78
CA VAL A 41 -6.11 -5.61 4.19
C VAL A 41 -5.22 -4.58 4.89
N SER A 42 -4.51 -3.77 4.12
CA SER A 42 -3.79 -2.60 4.61
C SER A 42 -4.51 -1.33 4.18
N MET A 43 -4.46 -0.29 5.01
CA MET A 43 -5.02 1.02 4.72
C MET A 43 -4.25 2.08 5.53
N ASP A 44 -3.99 3.25 4.92
CA ASP A 44 -3.37 4.37 5.63
C ASP A 44 -4.32 4.96 6.68
N SER A 45 -3.77 5.34 7.83
CA SER A 45 -4.55 5.84 8.97
C SER A 45 -4.76 7.36 8.95
N ASP A 46 -4.53 8.02 7.82
CA ASP A 46 -4.63 9.48 7.69
C ASP A 46 -6.07 9.97 7.40
N GLY A 47 -7.01 9.04 7.25
CA GLY A 47 -8.42 9.31 6.96
C GLY A 47 -8.71 9.57 5.49
N GLN A 48 -7.74 9.39 4.58
CA GLN A 48 -7.97 9.54 3.14
C GLN A 48 -8.73 8.36 2.52
N HIS A 49 -8.75 7.20 3.18
CA HIS A 49 -9.43 6.01 2.67
C HIS A 49 -10.77 5.78 3.37
N SER A 50 -11.80 5.42 2.60
CA SER A 50 -13.09 5.02 3.15
C SER A 50 -13.06 3.54 3.51
N ALA A 51 -13.48 3.20 4.73
CA ALA A 51 -13.68 1.80 5.12
C ALA A 51 -14.82 1.13 4.33
N ASP A 52 -15.72 1.92 3.73
CA ASP A 52 -16.84 1.42 2.92
C ASP A 52 -16.36 0.77 1.61
N ASP A 53 -15.14 1.08 1.15
CA ASP A 53 -14.57 0.45 -0.05
C ASP A 53 -14.00 -0.96 0.24
N LEU A 54 -13.99 -1.40 1.51
CA LEU A 54 -13.44 -2.69 1.92
C LEU A 54 -14.09 -3.87 1.18
N ASP A 55 -15.42 -3.84 1.02
CA ASP A 55 -16.18 -4.91 0.38
C ASP A 55 -15.81 -5.07 -1.11
N GLU A 56 -15.64 -3.97 -1.82
CA GLU A 56 -15.21 -4.02 -3.23
C GLU A 56 -13.73 -4.39 -3.37
N VAL A 57 -12.87 -3.95 -2.45
CA VAL A 57 -11.44 -4.29 -2.45
C VAL A 57 -11.20 -5.78 -2.16
N ILE A 58 -12.00 -6.42 -1.30
CA ILE A 58 -11.81 -7.84 -0.96
C ILE A 58 -12.47 -8.80 -1.96
N LYS A 59 -13.47 -8.32 -2.72
CA LYS A 59 -14.28 -9.13 -3.63
C LYS A 59 -13.47 -9.95 -4.66
N PRO A 60 -12.44 -9.41 -5.33
CA PRO A 60 -11.61 -10.21 -6.24
C PRO A 60 -10.87 -11.38 -5.56
N LEU A 61 -10.53 -11.23 -4.27
CA LEU A 61 -9.91 -12.30 -3.48
C LEU A 61 -10.92 -13.37 -3.06
N VAL A 62 -12.17 -12.96 -2.82
CA VAL A 62 -13.26 -13.87 -2.44
C VAL A 62 -13.74 -14.68 -3.64
N SER A 63 -13.83 -14.07 -4.83
CA SER A 63 -14.20 -14.77 -6.07
C SER A 63 -13.08 -15.63 -6.64
N GLY A 64 -11.85 -15.47 -6.16
CA GLY A 64 -10.68 -16.20 -6.65
C GLY A 64 -10.12 -15.66 -7.97
N GLU A 65 -10.55 -14.48 -8.39
CA GLU A 65 -10.04 -13.79 -9.58
C GLU A 65 -8.62 -13.26 -9.39
N ALA A 66 -8.27 -12.89 -8.15
CA ALA A 66 -6.96 -12.38 -7.81
C ALA A 66 -6.48 -12.89 -6.45
N GLN A 67 -5.17 -12.80 -6.23
CA GLN A 67 -4.53 -13.06 -4.94
C GLN A 67 -4.04 -11.78 -4.25
N ALA A 68 -3.95 -10.68 -4.98
CA ALA A 68 -3.69 -9.33 -4.47
C ALA A 68 -4.62 -8.29 -5.12
N VAL A 69 -4.90 -7.19 -4.43
CA VAL A 69 -5.69 -6.06 -4.94
C VAL A 69 -4.99 -4.76 -4.62
N ILE A 70 -4.95 -3.87 -5.61
CA ILE A 70 -4.41 -2.51 -5.51
C ILE A 70 -5.59 -1.55 -5.60
N GLY A 71 -5.82 -0.76 -4.55
CA GLY A 71 -6.86 0.26 -4.53
C GLY A 71 -6.45 1.51 -5.33
N VAL A 72 -7.15 1.83 -6.39
CA VAL A 72 -6.83 2.94 -7.30
C VAL A 72 -7.58 4.20 -6.90
N ARG A 73 -6.84 5.24 -6.49
CA ARG A 73 -7.44 6.54 -6.15
C ARG A 73 -7.78 7.33 -7.41
N PRO A 74 -8.84 8.17 -7.40
CA PRO A 74 -9.09 9.13 -8.47
C PRO A 74 -8.03 10.22 -8.46
N PHE A 75 -7.30 10.36 -9.58
CA PHE A 75 -6.24 11.39 -9.71
C PHE A 75 -6.81 12.77 -10.00
N GLU A 76 -8.08 12.85 -10.43
CA GLU A 76 -8.79 14.10 -10.73
C GLU A 76 -9.06 14.94 -9.48
N ASP A 77 -9.35 14.27 -8.36
CA ASP A 77 -9.62 14.91 -7.06
C ASP A 77 -8.33 15.25 -6.28
N MET A 78 -7.18 14.81 -6.79
CA MET A 78 -5.89 14.98 -6.15
C MET A 78 -5.26 16.35 -6.50
N PRO A 79 -4.58 17.03 -5.57
CA PRO A 79 -3.79 18.22 -5.90
C PRO A 79 -2.82 17.94 -7.07
N ARG A 80 -2.79 18.82 -8.08
CA ARG A 80 -2.05 18.60 -9.34
C ARG A 80 -0.60 18.20 -9.15
N THR A 81 0.08 18.77 -8.16
CA THR A 81 1.48 18.44 -7.83
C THR A 81 1.65 17.01 -7.32
N ARG A 82 0.69 16.52 -6.52
CA ARG A 82 0.68 15.15 -6.00
C ARG A 82 0.27 14.15 -7.09
N SER A 83 -0.72 14.51 -7.91
CA SER A 83 -1.12 13.72 -9.08
C SER A 83 0.05 13.51 -10.03
N PHE A 84 0.79 14.58 -10.37
CA PHE A 84 2.01 14.50 -11.18
C PHE A 84 3.11 13.63 -10.54
N ALA A 85 3.34 13.78 -9.23
CA ALA A 85 4.30 12.94 -8.52
C ALA A 85 3.91 11.45 -8.55
N ASN A 86 2.63 11.14 -8.38
CA ASN A 86 2.11 9.78 -8.51
C ASN A 86 2.26 9.24 -9.94
N SER A 87 1.97 10.03 -10.97
CA SER A 87 2.19 9.62 -12.36
C SER A 87 3.66 9.29 -12.63
N ILE A 88 4.61 10.07 -12.11
CA ILE A 88 6.03 9.75 -12.19
C ILE A 88 6.31 8.42 -11.48
N MET A 89 5.79 8.23 -10.28
CA MET A 89 5.99 7.00 -9.51
C MET A 89 5.45 5.75 -10.22
N ASN A 90 4.29 5.85 -10.88
CA ASN A 90 3.74 4.78 -11.72
C ASN A 90 4.67 4.48 -12.88
N LEU A 91 5.16 5.51 -13.58
CA LEU A 91 6.12 5.34 -14.68
C LEU A 91 7.42 4.67 -14.19
N LEU A 92 7.96 5.08 -13.05
CA LEU A 92 9.17 4.46 -12.49
C LEU A 92 8.92 3.00 -12.10
N THR A 93 7.78 2.71 -11.48
CA THR A 93 7.37 1.33 -11.13
C THR A 93 7.32 0.46 -12.39
N ARG A 94 6.74 0.97 -13.48
CA ARG A 94 6.72 0.29 -14.78
C ARG A 94 8.10 0.09 -15.38
N ILE A 95 8.96 1.11 -15.35
CA ILE A 95 10.31 1.02 -15.94
C ILE A 95 11.18 0.04 -15.16
N PHE A 96 11.18 0.11 -13.83
CA PHE A 96 12.10 -0.65 -13.00
C PHE A 96 11.62 -2.07 -12.69
N TYR A 97 10.30 -2.25 -12.55
CA TYR A 97 9.70 -3.52 -12.12
C TYR A 97 8.85 -4.19 -13.20
N GLY A 98 8.65 -3.53 -14.36
CA GLY A 98 7.92 -4.11 -15.49
C GLY A 98 6.41 -4.18 -15.30
N VAL A 99 5.87 -3.60 -14.22
CA VAL A 99 4.44 -3.67 -13.87
C VAL A 99 3.74 -2.37 -14.19
N ASP A 100 2.67 -2.43 -15.00
CA ASP A 100 1.80 -1.30 -15.26
C ASP A 100 0.65 -1.30 -14.25
N VAL A 101 0.56 -0.25 -13.43
CA VAL A 101 -0.50 -0.04 -12.44
C VAL A 101 -0.98 1.41 -12.48
N SER A 102 -2.26 1.59 -12.21
CA SER A 102 -2.94 2.88 -12.20
C SER A 102 -2.59 3.70 -10.95
N ASP A 103 -2.31 3.07 -9.81
CA ASP A 103 -1.84 3.77 -8.59
C ASP A 103 -0.81 2.95 -7.81
N SER A 104 0.47 3.17 -8.11
CA SER A 104 1.58 2.47 -7.45
C SER A 104 1.80 2.88 -5.98
N GLN A 105 1.21 4.00 -5.54
CA GLN A 105 1.52 4.63 -4.25
C GLN A 105 0.36 4.54 -3.26
N THR A 106 -0.67 3.75 -3.56
CA THR A 106 -1.82 3.54 -2.66
C THR A 106 -1.42 2.70 -1.45
N GLY A 107 -1.86 3.07 -0.25
CA GLY A 107 -1.73 2.25 0.96
C GLY A 107 -2.88 1.25 1.14
N PHE A 108 -3.97 1.41 0.36
CA PHE A 108 -5.13 0.54 0.42
C PHE A 108 -4.95 -0.66 -0.49
N ARG A 109 -4.71 -1.83 0.13
CA ARG A 109 -4.41 -3.08 -0.56
C ARG A 109 -5.11 -4.23 0.14
N ALA A 110 -5.45 -5.26 -0.60
CA ALA A 110 -5.83 -6.54 -0.03
C ALA A 110 -4.98 -7.65 -0.62
N ILE A 111 -4.73 -8.70 0.16
CA ILE A 111 -3.92 -9.83 -0.26
C ILE A 111 -4.35 -11.10 0.47
N THR A 112 -4.31 -12.24 -0.22
CA THR A 112 -4.46 -13.56 0.41
C THR A 112 -3.25 -13.87 1.28
N ILE A 113 -3.44 -14.62 2.37
CA ILE A 113 -2.32 -14.94 3.26
C ILE A 113 -1.21 -15.74 2.56
N ASP A 114 -1.60 -16.65 1.67
CA ASP A 114 -0.67 -17.46 0.88
C ASP A 114 0.19 -16.62 -0.09
N ALA A 115 -0.36 -15.50 -0.58
CA ALA A 115 0.39 -14.57 -1.41
C ALA A 115 1.26 -13.66 -0.55
N LEU A 116 0.78 -13.21 0.62
CA LEU A 116 1.56 -12.39 1.54
C LEU A 116 2.79 -13.12 2.07
N ASP A 117 2.71 -14.43 2.31
CA ASP A 117 3.83 -15.26 2.76
C ASP A 117 5.00 -15.32 1.76
N LYS A 118 4.72 -15.02 0.48
CA LYS A 118 5.73 -14.97 -0.59
C LYS A 118 6.38 -13.59 -0.75
N ILE A 119 5.80 -12.56 -0.13
CA ILE A 119 6.25 -11.17 -0.29
C ILE A 119 7.33 -10.85 0.73
N SER A 120 8.49 -10.40 0.25
CA SER A 120 9.62 -9.95 1.07
C SER A 120 9.95 -8.49 0.77
N ILE A 121 9.49 -7.59 1.64
CA ILE A 121 9.69 -6.14 1.51
C ILE A 121 10.88 -5.73 2.38
N ASN A 122 11.87 -5.08 1.77
CA ASN A 122 13.04 -4.53 2.46
C ASN A 122 13.04 -2.99 2.53
N ALA A 123 12.15 -2.35 1.78
CA ALA A 123 12.05 -0.92 1.63
C ALA A 123 11.69 -0.21 2.92
N THR A 124 12.37 0.91 3.15
CA THR A 124 12.01 1.83 4.23
C THR A 124 11.24 3.03 3.69
N GLY A 125 10.38 3.61 4.53
CA GLY A 125 9.57 4.77 4.13
C GLY A 125 8.60 4.44 3.00
N TYR A 126 8.41 5.39 2.08
CA TYR A 126 7.36 5.33 1.05
C TYR A 126 7.62 4.36 -0.11
N LEU A 127 8.84 3.84 -0.24
CA LEU A 127 9.20 2.85 -1.27
C LEU A 127 8.46 1.54 -1.15
N ILE A 128 7.96 1.23 0.05
CA ILE A 128 7.21 0.01 0.31
C ILE A 128 6.09 -0.22 -0.70
N SER A 129 5.45 0.84 -1.17
CA SER A 129 4.35 0.75 -2.13
C SER A 129 4.81 0.20 -3.48
N SER A 130 5.90 0.75 -4.01
CA SER A 130 6.48 0.27 -5.27
C SER A 130 7.12 -1.10 -5.11
N GLU A 131 7.77 -1.38 -3.98
CA GLU A 131 8.37 -2.71 -3.75
C GLU A 131 7.30 -3.80 -3.56
N PHE A 132 6.17 -3.49 -2.94
CA PHE A 132 5.04 -4.43 -2.86
C PHE A 132 4.57 -4.86 -4.27
N ILE A 133 4.53 -3.92 -5.22
CA ILE A 133 4.17 -4.20 -6.62
C ILE A 133 5.26 -5.03 -7.30
N ARG A 134 6.53 -4.73 -7.04
CA ARG A 134 7.66 -5.57 -7.50
C ARG A 134 7.49 -7.00 -7.01
N GLU A 135 7.25 -7.20 -5.72
CA GLU A 135 7.11 -8.52 -5.11
C GLU A 135 5.89 -9.29 -5.65
N ILE A 136 4.78 -8.60 -5.95
CA ILE A 136 3.64 -9.22 -6.66
C ILE A 136 4.10 -9.80 -8.00
N ASN A 137 4.84 -9.02 -8.79
CA ASN A 137 5.29 -9.44 -10.11
C ASN A 137 6.36 -10.53 -10.05
N ASP A 138 7.38 -10.36 -9.21
CA ASP A 138 8.48 -11.32 -9.08
C ASP A 138 7.99 -12.70 -8.61
N ASN A 139 6.93 -12.73 -7.80
CA ASN A 139 6.29 -13.96 -7.34
C ASN A 139 5.13 -14.44 -8.24
N ASN A 140 4.88 -13.78 -9.39
CA ASN A 140 3.78 -14.09 -10.30
C ASN A 140 2.40 -14.15 -9.61
N ILE A 141 2.17 -13.26 -8.66
CA ILE A 141 0.91 -13.17 -7.91
C ILE A 141 -0.13 -12.47 -8.81
N PRO A 142 -1.25 -13.13 -9.16
CA PRO A 142 -2.30 -12.48 -9.92
C PRO A 142 -2.93 -11.36 -9.09
N PHE A 143 -3.06 -10.17 -9.67
CA PHE A 143 -3.61 -9.01 -8.98
C PHE A 143 -4.72 -8.33 -9.78
N ALA A 144 -5.59 -7.60 -9.08
CA ALA A 144 -6.62 -6.76 -9.67
C ALA A 144 -6.48 -5.30 -9.17
N GLU A 145 -6.96 -4.37 -9.98
CA GLU A 145 -7.08 -2.96 -9.61
C GLU A 145 -8.54 -2.62 -9.33
N VAL A 146 -8.82 -2.06 -8.16
CA VAL A 146 -10.18 -1.69 -7.74
C VAL A 146 -10.22 -0.18 -7.47
N PRO A 147 -11.09 0.59 -8.14
CA PRO A 147 -11.28 2.00 -7.83
C PRO A 147 -11.73 2.18 -6.38
N ILE A 148 -11.11 3.11 -5.66
CA ILE A 148 -11.44 3.46 -4.27
C ILE A 148 -11.71 4.95 -4.12
N GLN A 149 -12.51 5.32 -3.13
CA GLN A 149 -12.76 6.71 -2.80
C GLN A 149 -11.55 7.32 -2.08
N THR A 150 -11.33 8.61 -2.29
CA THR A 150 -10.33 9.36 -1.52
C THR A 150 -10.96 10.58 -0.87
N ILE A 151 -10.86 10.65 0.45
CA ILE A 151 -11.38 11.75 1.26
C ILE A 151 -10.27 12.80 1.40
N TYR A 152 -10.36 13.90 0.65
CA TYR A 152 -9.41 15.01 0.76
C TYR A 152 -9.95 16.10 1.69
N THR A 153 -9.39 16.20 2.89
CA THR A 153 -9.54 17.36 3.78
C THR A 153 -8.33 18.30 3.66
N PRO A 154 -8.44 19.60 4.02
CA PRO A 154 -7.31 20.54 3.96
C PRO A 154 -6.04 20.06 4.69
N GLU A 155 -6.18 19.33 5.79
CA GLU A 155 -5.07 18.76 6.56
C GLU A 155 -4.41 17.58 5.85
N THR A 156 -5.21 16.75 5.17
CA THR A 156 -4.71 15.59 4.43
C THR A 156 -4.06 15.99 3.10
N GLN A 157 -4.41 17.15 2.54
CA GLN A 157 -3.74 17.73 1.36
C GLN A 157 -2.31 18.21 1.66
N ALA A 158 -2.03 18.57 2.92
CA ALA A 158 -0.68 18.94 3.36
C ALA A 158 0.24 17.73 3.59
N LYS A 159 -0.30 16.50 3.61
CA LYS A 159 0.42 15.25 3.83
C LYS A 159 0.47 14.42 2.54
N GLY A 160 1.53 13.63 2.36
CA GLY A 160 1.70 12.71 1.24
C GLY A 160 2.92 12.99 0.36
N THR A 161 2.99 12.29 -0.77
CA THR A 161 4.15 12.31 -1.68
C THR A 161 4.21 13.63 -2.46
N ASN A 162 5.23 14.44 -2.18
CA ASN A 162 5.58 15.59 -3.00
C ASN A 162 6.79 15.30 -3.91
N VAL A 163 7.11 16.20 -4.82
CA VAL A 163 8.18 16.01 -5.82
C VAL A 163 9.55 15.68 -5.18
N LYS A 164 9.87 16.25 -4.01
CA LYS A 164 11.13 15.93 -3.31
C LYS A 164 11.13 14.48 -2.78
N VAL A 165 9.99 14.02 -2.28
CA VAL A 165 9.81 12.62 -1.85
C VAL A 165 9.92 11.70 -3.06
N ALA A 166 9.29 12.03 -4.19
CA ALA A 166 9.39 11.24 -5.42
C ALA A 166 10.84 11.12 -5.92
N LEU A 167 11.61 12.21 -5.92
CA LEU A 167 13.03 12.16 -6.26
C LEU A 167 13.84 11.28 -5.29
N LYS A 168 13.59 11.39 -3.99
CA LYS A 168 14.24 10.55 -2.98
C LYS A 168 13.91 9.06 -3.16
N ILE A 169 12.70 8.76 -3.58
CA ILE A 169 12.28 7.40 -3.92
C ILE A 169 13.02 6.91 -5.16
N LEU A 170 13.07 7.69 -6.24
CA LEU A 170 13.82 7.35 -7.46
C LEU A 170 15.27 6.97 -7.16
N PHE A 171 15.99 7.79 -6.38
CA PHE A 171 17.38 7.48 -6.00
C PHE A 171 17.52 6.16 -5.25
N GLN A 172 16.55 5.82 -4.42
CA GLN A 172 16.56 4.56 -3.67
C GLN A 172 16.16 3.37 -4.53
N MET A 173 15.23 3.51 -5.49
CA MET A 173 14.92 2.44 -6.46
C MET A 173 16.17 2.07 -7.25
N ILE A 174 16.92 3.06 -7.73
CA ILE A 174 18.19 2.85 -8.44
C ILE A 174 19.18 2.09 -7.54
N LYS A 175 19.35 2.51 -6.27
CA LYS A 175 20.26 1.86 -5.33
C LYS A 175 19.81 0.45 -4.90
N HIS A 176 18.53 0.12 -5.00
CA HIS A 176 18.03 -1.22 -4.66
C HIS A 176 18.15 -2.21 -5.82
N GLN A 177 18.33 -1.72 -7.05
CA GLN A 177 18.44 -2.52 -8.26
C GLN A 177 19.90 -2.78 -8.70
N PHE A 178 20.85 -2.05 -8.12
CA PHE A 178 22.31 -2.15 -8.33
C PHE A 178 23.05 -2.21 -7.00
#